data_AF-E5G624-F1
#
_entry.id   AF-E5G624-F1
#
_cell.length_a   1.000
_cell.length_b   1.000
_cell.length_c   1.000
_cell.angle_alpha   90.00
_cell.angle_beta   90.00
_cell.angle_gamma   90.00
#
_symmetry.space_group_name_H-M   'P 1'
#
loop_
_entity.id
_entity.type
_entity.pdbx_description
1 polymer ?
#
loop_
_entity_poly.entity_id
_entity_poly.type
_entity_poly.pdbx_seq_one_letter_code
_entity_poly.pdbx_strand_id
1 'polypeptide(L)'
;MADFDMVLKCWGPVEADHATHGSLVLTRLFTEHPETLKLFPKFAGIAHGDLAGDAGVSAHGATVLKKLGDLLKARGGHAALLKPLSSSHATKHKIPIINFK
;
A
#
# COMPACT_ATOMS: atom_id res chain seq x y z
N MET A 1 6.22 1.05 -21.22
CA MET A 1 5.94 -0.41 -21.31
C MET A 1 7.07 -1.20 -20.67
N ALA A 2 8.33 -1.02 -21.09
CA ALA A 2 9.49 -1.73 -20.53
C ALA A 2 9.63 -1.64 -18.99
N ASP A 3 9.33 -0.49 -18.39
CA ASP A 3 9.41 -0.34 -16.93
C ASP A 3 8.37 -1.20 -16.19
N PHE A 4 7.14 -1.28 -16.72
CA PHE A 4 6.12 -2.18 -16.16
C PHE A 4 6.57 -3.64 -16.26
N ASP A 5 7.18 -4.05 -17.37
CA ASP A 5 7.72 -5.40 -17.53
C ASP A 5 8.85 -5.70 -16.54
N MET A 6 9.74 -4.74 -16.30
CA MET A 6 10.81 -4.89 -15.30
C MET A 6 10.25 -5.10 -13.90
N VAL A 7 9.25 -4.30 -13.49
CA VAL A 7 8.61 -4.46 -12.18
C VAL A 7 7.87 -5.81 -12.10
N LEU A 8 7.10 -6.16 -13.13
CA LEU A 8 6.31 -7.39 -13.16
C LEU A 8 7.19 -8.67 -13.12
N LYS A 9 8.41 -8.64 -13.67
CA LYS A 9 9.39 -9.74 -13.55
C LYS A 9 9.75 -10.06 -12.09
N CYS A 10 9.70 -9.06 -11.21
CA CYS A 10 10.02 -9.22 -9.79
C CYS A 10 8.78 -9.32 -8.90
N TRP A 11 7.57 -9.20 -9.47
CA TRP A 11 6.33 -9.12 -8.69
C TRP A 11 5.83 -10.48 -8.16
N GLY A 12 6.29 -11.59 -8.75
CA GLY A 12 5.84 -12.95 -8.40
C GLY A 12 5.87 -13.26 -6.90
N PRO A 13 7.00 -13.05 -6.19
CA PRO A 13 7.07 -13.26 -4.74
C PRO A 13 6.15 -12.36 -3.92
N VAL A 14 5.96 -11.10 -4.36
CA VAL A 14 5.06 -10.15 -3.70
C VAL A 14 3.60 -10.62 -3.83
N GLU A 15 3.23 -11.10 -5.00
CA GLU A 15 1.88 -11.59 -5.27
C GLU A 15 1.59 -12.93 -4.57
N ALA A 16 2.61 -13.80 -4.43
CA ALA A 16 2.50 -15.06 -3.72
C ALA A 16 2.20 -14.88 -2.22
N ASP A 17 2.64 -13.78 -1.61
CA ASP A 17 2.34 -13.46 -0.22
C ASP A 17 2.19 -11.95 0.02
N HIS A 18 1.05 -11.42 -0.41
CA HIS A 18 0.68 -10.02 -0.20
C HIS A 18 0.56 -9.64 1.29
N ALA A 19 0.24 -10.59 2.18
CA ALA A 19 0.03 -10.30 3.59
C ALA A 19 1.35 -10.00 4.29
N THR A 20 2.35 -10.87 4.10
CA THR A 20 3.68 -10.67 4.68
C THR A 20 4.36 -9.44 4.09
N HIS A 21 4.39 -9.29 2.75
CA HIS A 21 5.00 -8.13 2.12
C HIS A 21 4.25 -6.83 2.46
N GLY A 22 2.92 -6.89 2.56
CA GLY A 22 2.08 -5.76 2.95
C GLY A 22 2.36 -5.30 4.38
N SER A 23 2.52 -6.23 5.31
CA SER A 23 2.92 -5.95 6.69
C SER A 23 4.29 -5.29 6.75
N LEU A 24 5.27 -5.81 6.00
CA LEU A 24 6.62 -5.24 5.92
C LEU A 24 6.59 -3.81 5.39
N VAL A 25 5.84 -3.55 4.32
CA VAL A 25 5.71 -2.20 3.73
C VAL A 25 5.09 -1.22 4.72
N LEU A 26 3.95 -1.55 5.34
CA LEU A 26 3.29 -0.62 6.26
C LEU A 26 4.04 -0.43 7.56
N THR A 27 4.58 -1.51 8.13
CA THR A 27 5.43 -1.42 9.33
C THR A 27 6.63 -0.51 9.07
N ARG A 28 7.31 -0.69 7.93
CA ARG A 28 8.44 0.16 7.56
C ARG A 28 8.03 1.61 7.34
N LEU A 29 6.91 1.86 6.65
CA LEU A 29 6.34 3.20 6.48
C LEU A 29 6.08 3.89 7.84
N PHE A 30 5.43 3.19 8.77
CA PHE A 30 5.16 3.74 10.10
C PHE A 30 6.41 3.87 10.98
N THR A 31 7.50 3.19 10.64
CA THR A 31 8.81 3.30 11.31
C THR A 31 9.59 4.51 10.80
N GLU A 32 9.75 4.62 9.49
CA GLU A 32 10.57 5.65 8.86
C GLU A 32 9.83 7.00 8.76
N HIS A 33 8.49 6.95 8.71
CA HIS A 33 7.59 8.10 8.57
C HIS A 33 6.43 8.00 9.59
N PRO A 34 6.69 8.14 10.90
CA PRO A 34 5.71 7.91 11.96
C PRO A 34 4.48 8.84 11.88
N GLU A 35 4.57 9.99 11.22
CA GLU A 35 3.45 10.89 10.94
C GLU A 35 2.36 10.22 10.08
N THR A 36 2.73 9.25 9.25
CA THR A 36 1.80 8.55 8.37
C THR A 36 0.86 7.60 9.13
N LEU A 37 1.29 7.05 10.28
CA LEU A 37 0.45 6.17 11.10
C LEU A 37 -0.84 6.87 11.55
N LYS A 38 -0.77 8.18 11.80
CA LYS A 38 -1.94 9.01 12.20
C LYS A 38 -3.00 9.10 11.10
N LEU A 39 -2.63 8.84 9.85
CA LEU A 39 -3.53 8.80 8.70
C LEU A 39 -4.34 7.49 8.65
N PHE A 40 -4.02 6.52 9.52
CA PHE A 40 -4.73 5.25 9.68
C PHE A 40 -5.36 5.16 11.07
N PRO A 41 -6.55 5.75 11.30
CA PRO A 41 -7.20 5.75 12.63
C PRO A 41 -7.38 4.37 13.25
N LYS A 42 -7.47 3.32 12.42
CA LYS A 42 -7.56 1.92 12.86
C LYS A 42 -6.29 1.40 13.53
N PHE A 43 -5.13 1.98 13.22
CA PHE A 43 -3.82 1.52 13.68
C PHE A 43 -3.14 2.51 14.63
N ALA A 44 -3.66 3.73 14.76
CA ALA A 44 -3.05 4.81 15.54
C ALA A 44 -2.85 4.51 17.04
N GLY A 45 -3.57 3.52 17.59
CA GLY A 45 -3.42 3.07 18.99
C GLY A 45 -2.50 1.86 19.18
N ILE A 46 -1.99 1.26 18.10
CA ILE A 46 -1.11 0.10 18.17
C ILE A 46 0.29 0.59 18.56
N ALA A 47 0.90 -0.05 19.57
CA ALA A 47 2.27 0.25 19.91
C ALA A 47 3.19 -0.13 18.76
N HIS A 48 4.20 0.69 18.51
CA HIS A 48 5.02 0.56 17.30
C HIS A 48 5.68 -0.81 17.14
N GLY A 49 6.16 -1.39 18.25
CA GLY A 49 6.74 -2.74 18.30
C GLY A 49 5.75 -3.88 17.95
N ASP A 50 4.44 -3.61 18.00
CA ASP A 50 3.40 -4.60 17.75
C ASP A 50 2.88 -4.55 16.30
N LEU A 51 3.21 -3.50 15.53
CA LEU A 51 2.71 -3.31 14.15
C LEU A 51 3.04 -4.49 13.22
N ALA A 52 4.25 -5.06 13.34
CA ALA A 52 4.70 -6.17 12.50
C ALA A 52 3.89 -7.45 12.70
N GLY A 53 3.34 -7.65 13.90
CA GLY A 53 2.52 -8.80 14.27
C GLY A 53 1.01 -8.58 14.08
N ASP A 54 0.58 -7.36 13.74
CA ASP A 54 -0.84 -7.04 13.65
C ASP A 54 -1.46 -7.58 12.34
N ALA A 55 -2.50 -8.40 12.50
CA ALA A 55 -3.23 -9.00 11.38
C ALA A 55 -4.00 -7.95 10.57
N GLY A 56 -4.44 -6.86 11.20
CA GLY A 56 -5.12 -5.75 10.53
C GLY A 56 -4.17 -4.96 9.63
N VAL A 57 -2.96 -4.66 10.09
CA VAL A 57 -1.88 -4.04 9.31
C VAL A 57 -1.54 -4.93 8.12
N SER A 58 -1.32 -6.23 8.36
CA SER A 58 -1.04 -7.20 7.30
C SER A 58 -2.14 -7.26 6.23
N ALA A 59 -3.41 -7.32 6.64
CA ALA A 59 -4.55 -7.34 5.73
C ALA A 59 -4.71 -6.02 4.94
N HIS A 60 -4.44 -4.88 5.56
CA HIS A 60 -4.49 -3.60 4.88
C HIS A 60 -3.35 -3.42 3.89
N GLY A 61 -2.12 -3.81 4.26
CA GLY A 61 -0.98 -3.84 3.36
C GLY A 61 -1.24 -4.74 2.14
N ALA A 62 -1.84 -5.91 2.34
CA ALA A 62 -2.26 -6.78 1.24
C ALA A 62 -3.26 -6.10 0.30
N THR A 63 -4.19 -5.29 0.83
CA THR A 63 -5.15 -4.52 0.02
C THR A 63 -4.44 -3.51 -0.87
N VAL A 64 -3.45 -2.80 -0.33
CA VAL A 64 -2.62 -1.84 -1.08
C VAL A 64 -1.84 -2.54 -2.18
N LEU A 65 -1.12 -3.63 -1.86
CA LEU A 65 -0.29 -4.33 -2.83
C LEU A 65 -1.11 -5.02 -3.93
N LYS A 66 -2.28 -5.59 -3.61
CA LYS A 66 -3.20 -6.12 -4.64
C LYS A 66 -3.60 -5.03 -5.63
N LYS A 67 -4.00 -3.85 -5.13
CA LYS A 67 -4.41 -2.73 -6.01
C LYS A 67 -3.22 -2.22 -6.84
N LEU A 68 -2.02 -2.15 -6.27
CA LEU A 68 -0.82 -1.80 -7.03
C LEU A 68 -0.50 -2.85 -8.11
N GLY A 69 -0.63 -4.13 -7.79
CA GLY A 69 -0.50 -5.22 -8.77
C GLY A 69 -1.48 -5.09 -9.94
N ASP A 70 -2.74 -4.78 -9.67
CA ASP A 70 -3.75 -4.51 -10.72
C ASP A 70 -3.30 -3.35 -11.64
N LEU A 71 -2.80 -2.26 -11.04
CA LEU A 71 -2.31 -1.08 -11.78
C LEU A 71 -1.10 -1.41 -12.65
N LEU A 72 -0.15 -2.18 -12.12
CA LEU A 72 1.05 -2.62 -12.85
C LEU A 72 0.68 -3.50 -14.06
N LYS A 73 -0.24 -4.44 -13.86
CA LYS A 73 -0.73 -5.34 -14.92
C LYS A 73 -1.53 -4.61 -16.00
N ALA A 74 -2.16 -3.49 -15.65
CA ALA A 74 -2.85 -2.61 -16.61
C ALA A 74 -1.88 -1.76 -17.47
N ARG A 75 -0.57 -1.72 -17.17
CA ARG A 75 0.49 -1.21 -18.06
C ARG A 75 0.26 0.20 -18.63
N GLY A 76 -0.28 1.11 -17.82
CA GLY A 76 -0.64 2.48 -18.24
C GLY A 76 -2.11 2.67 -18.58
N GLY A 77 -2.84 1.60 -18.93
CA GLY A 77 -4.29 1.58 -19.14
C GLY A 77 -5.12 1.60 -17.86
N HIS A 78 -4.68 2.35 -16.85
CA HIS A 78 -5.18 2.23 -15.47
C HIS A 78 -6.11 3.37 -15.03
N ALA A 79 -6.56 4.24 -15.92
CA ALA A 79 -7.39 5.40 -15.57
C ALA A 79 -8.65 5.00 -14.75
N ALA A 80 -9.35 3.94 -15.17
CA ALA A 80 -10.54 3.43 -14.48
C ALA A 80 -10.24 2.86 -13.08
N LEU A 81 -9.04 2.29 -12.88
CA LEU A 81 -8.58 1.77 -11.59
C LEU A 81 -8.12 2.90 -10.65
N LEU A 82 -7.48 3.93 -11.22
CA LEU A 82 -6.85 5.01 -10.47
C LEU A 82 -7.86 6.09 -10.03
N LYS A 83 -8.92 6.33 -10.80
CA LYS A 83 -9.98 7.30 -10.48
C LYS A 83 -10.67 7.07 -9.11
N PRO A 84 -11.15 5.87 -8.77
CA PRO A 84 -11.73 5.64 -7.43
C PRO A 84 -10.67 5.75 -6.32
N LEU A 85 -9.41 5.38 -6.60
CA LEU A 85 -8.31 5.50 -5.64
C LEU A 85 -7.99 6.96 -5.32
N SER A 86 -7.82 7.80 -6.33
CA SER A 86 -7.54 9.23 -6.14
C SER A 86 -8.71 9.95 -5.46
N SER A 87 -9.95 9.63 -5.84
CA SER A 87 -11.15 10.20 -5.22
C SER A 87 -11.23 9.85 -3.74
N SER A 88 -11.07 8.58 -3.36
CA SER A 88 -11.14 8.17 -1.96
C SER A 88 -9.99 8.74 -1.13
N HIS A 89 -8.76 8.73 -1.64
CA HIS A 89 -7.61 9.22 -0.90
C HIS A 89 -7.64 10.73 -0.70
N ALA A 90 -8.11 11.50 -1.70
CA ALA A 90 -8.26 12.95 -1.57
C ALA A 90 -9.45 13.35 -0.68
N THR A 91 -10.62 12.73 -0.87
CA THR A 91 -11.87 13.24 -0.30
C THR A 91 -12.31 12.54 0.97
N LYS A 92 -11.98 11.26 1.16
CA LYS A 92 -12.39 10.46 2.32
C LYS A 92 -11.26 10.27 3.31
N HIS A 93 -10.12 9.76 2.85
CA HIS A 93 -8.97 9.44 3.70
C HIS A 93 -8.08 10.66 3.96
N LYS A 94 -8.25 11.74 3.17
CA LYS A 94 -7.54 13.01 3.29
C LYS A 94 -6.01 12.83 3.30
N ILE A 95 -5.50 12.03 2.38
CA ILE A 95 -4.07 11.70 2.26
C ILE A 95 -3.37 12.75 1.38
N PRO A 96 -2.44 13.54 1.92
CA PRO A 96 -1.59 14.40 1.12
C PRO A 96 -0.76 13.61 0.11
N ILE A 97 -0.53 14.18 -1.07
CA ILE A 97 0.19 13.50 -2.18
C ILE A 97 1.62 13.10 -1.81
N ILE A 98 2.24 13.79 -0.85
CA ILE A 98 3.60 13.50 -0.38
C ILE A 98 3.73 12.09 0.22
N ASN A 99 2.65 11.52 0.78
CA ASN A 99 2.68 10.19 1.39
C ASN A 99 2.62 9.02 0.38
N PHE A 100 2.60 9.32 -0.92
CA PHE A 100 2.68 8.31 -2.00
C PHE A 100 4.06 8.28 -2.69
N LYS A 101 4.98 9.16 -2.30
CA LYS A 101 6.34 9.22 -2.84
C LYS A 101 7.28 8.35 -2.03
#